data_AF-A0A353NL76-F1
#
_entry.id   AF-A0A353NL76-F1
#
_cell.length_a   1.000
_cell.length_b   1.000
_cell.length_c   1.000
_cell.angle_alpha   90.00
_cell.angle_beta   90.00
_cell.angle_gamma   90.00
#
_symmetry.space_group_name_H-M   'P 1'
#
loop_
_entity.id
_entity.type
_entity.pdbx_description
1 polymer ?
#
loop_
_entity_poly.entity_id
_entity_poly.type
_entity_poly.pdbx_seq_one_letter_code
_entity_poly.pdbx_strand_id
1 'polypeptide(L)'
;MDDFVNAIAYEVKQEIANRYFGFRSQIETEIEQYLKKLHDADREHLAEIRLDLRRLRVLLHQERFFKDFLLMARLPKSIAGGQSWPDAAELFTELKGEGFSRWRRYRDLAFKVYQSLEKGIAAYRATWVDLDDEYAEICTRIDDFHRNNDLSGILSFLRTFDSSDTERLKFLHADSAPRPAGNLDQELRIPHPRPVTDILPDVPALPPLKQVKTLMSGLLKSAYAFHDSPQTILPV
;
A
#
# COMPACT_ATOMS: atom_id res chain seq x y z
N MET A 1 -54.12 18.12 -10.35
CA MET A 1 -53.74 16.69 -10.47
C MET A 1 -52.28 16.60 -10.91
N ASP A 2 -51.86 17.41 -11.88
CA ASP A 2 -50.45 17.53 -12.31
C ASP A 2 -49.48 17.96 -11.20
N ASP A 3 -49.85 18.89 -10.31
CA ASP A 3 -48.96 19.33 -9.22
C ASP A 3 -48.60 18.22 -8.23
N PHE A 4 -49.51 17.28 -7.98
CA PHE A 4 -49.29 16.14 -7.09
C PHE A 4 -48.36 15.10 -7.74
N VAL A 5 -48.54 14.84 -9.04
CA VAL A 5 -47.68 13.94 -9.81
C VAL A 5 -46.26 14.51 -9.92
N ASN A 6 -46.13 15.83 -10.12
CA ASN A 6 -44.85 16.51 -10.15
C ASN A 6 -44.14 16.50 -8.79
N ALA A 7 -44.89 16.67 -7.69
CA ALA A 7 -44.33 16.59 -6.34
C ALA A 7 -43.78 15.18 -6.03
N ILE A 8 -44.54 14.13 -6.37
CA ILE A 8 -44.11 12.73 -6.20
C ILE A 8 -42.90 12.42 -7.08
N ALA A 9 -42.93 12.85 -8.35
CA ALA A 9 -41.81 12.66 -9.26
C ALA A 9 -40.55 13.31 -8.69
N TYR A 10 -40.63 14.55 -8.22
CA TYR A 10 -39.52 15.26 -7.60
C TYR A 10 -38.96 14.50 -6.38
N GLU A 11 -39.83 14.03 -5.49
CA GLU A 11 -39.45 13.30 -4.29
C GLU A 11 -38.74 11.97 -4.62
N VAL A 12 -39.27 11.21 -5.58
CA VAL A 12 -38.65 9.96 -6.06
C VAL A 12 -37.29 10.22 -6.72
N LYS A 13 -37.18 11.27 -7.55
CA LYS A 13 -35.89 11.67 -8.17
C LYS A 13 -34.86 12.01 -7.09
N GLN A 14 -35.27 12.75 -6.06
CA GLN A 14 -34.39 13.17 -4.98
C GLN A 14 -33.97 12.00 -4.09
N GLU A 15 -34.87 11.07 -3.78
CA GLU A 15 -34.53 9.84 -3.05
C GLU A 15 -33.52 8.98 -3.81
N ILE A 16 -33.73 8.76 -5.10
CA ILE A 16 -32.81 7.99 -5.96
C ILE A 16 -31.43 8.65 -6.01
N ALA A 17 -31.40 9.97 -6.22
CA ALA A 17 -30.14 10.73 -6.26
C ALA A 17 -29.41 10.65 -4.92
N ASN A 18 -30.10 10.90 -3.80
CA ASN A 18 -29.52 10.86 -2.46
C ASN A 18 -28.94 9.48 -2.15
N ARG A 19 -29.66 8.42 -2.53
CA ARG A 19 -29.19 7.04 -2.34
C ARG A 19 -27.94 6.75 -3.17
N TYR A 20 -27.97 7.08 -4.46
CA TYR A 20 -26.84 6.86 -5.36
C TYR A 20 -25.58 7.62 -4.91
N PHE A 21 -25.69 8.94 -4.73
CA PHE A 21 -24.56 9.78 -4.34
C PHE A 21 -24.10 9.52 -2.91
N GLY A 22 -24.99 9.11 -2.01
CA GLY A 22 -24.63 8.67 -0.66
C GLY A 22 -23.74 7.43 -0.68
N PHE A 23 -24.15 6.37 -1.39
CA PHE A 23 -23.34 5.16 -1.52
C PHE A 23 -22.03 5.41 -2.25
N ARG A 24 -22.06 6.21 -3.32
CA ARG A 24 -20.85 6.60 -4.05
C ARG A 24 -19.85 7.32 -3.15
N SER A 25 -20.30 8.32 -2.39
CA SER A 25 -19.46 9.07 -1.45
C SER A 25 -18.83 8.16 -0.39
N GLN A 26 -19.58 7.17 0.10
CA GLN A 26 -19.05 6.17 1.04
C GLN A 26 -17.93 5.34 0.41
N ILE A 27 -18.14 4.79 -0.79
CA ILE A 27 -17.14 3.99 -1.50
C ILE A 27 -15.89 4.83 -1.83
N GLU A 28 -16.07 6.08 -2.28
CA GLU A 28 -14.96 6.99 -2.56
C GLU A 28 -14.15 7.28 -1.29
N THR A 29 -14.82 7.49 -0.15
CA THR A 29 -14.16 7.67 1.14
C THR A 29 -13.35 6.43 1.56
N GLU A 30 -13.90 5.24 1.35
CA GLU A 30 -13.20 3.97 1.64
C GLU A 30 -11.97 3.79 0.74
N ILE A 31 -12.07 4.12 -0.55
CA ILE A 31 -10.93 4.12 -1.48
C ILE A 31 -9.84 5.08 -1.00
N GLU A 32 -10.21 6.31 -0.62
CA GLU A 32 -9.25 7.30 -0.12
C GLU A 32 -8.54 6.82 1.16
N GLN A 33 -9.27 6.22 2.09
CA GLN A 33 -8.72 5.66 3.32
C GLN A 33 -7.77 4.49 3.04
N TYR A 34 -8.16 3.58 2.16
CA TYR A 34 -7.32 2.46 1.72
C TYR A 34 -6.01 2.97 1.10
N LEU A 35 -6.08 3.92 0.15
CA LEU A 35 -4.89 4.49 -0.50
C LEU A 35 -3.99 5.20 0.51
N LYS A 36 -4.57 5.90 1.50
CA LYS A 36 -3.79 6.52 2.57
C LYS A 36 -3.04 5.48 3.41
N LYS A 37 -3.72 4.42 3.86
CA LYS A 37 -3.08 3.32 4.61
C LYS A 37 -1.98 2.65 3.80
N LEU A 38 -2.20 2.44 2.51
CA LEU A 38 -1.22 1.87 1.58
C LEU A 38 0.06 2.72 1.50
N HIS A 39 -0.09 4.05 1.41
CA HIS A 39 1.04 4.99 1.43
C HIS A 39 1.74 5.09 2.79
N ASP A 40 0.98 5.07 3.89
CA ASP A 40 1.56 5.07 5.24
C ASP A 40 2.37 3.78 5.47
N ALA A 41 1.87 2.63 5.02
CA ALA A 41 2.59 1.35 5.07
C ALA A 41 3.90 1.35 4.25
N ASP A 42 3.89 1.91 3.03
CA ASP A 42 5.11 2.10 2.21
C ASP A 42 6.13 3.00 2.92
N ARG A 43 5.65 4.09 3.54
CA ARG A 43 6.53 5.05 4.23
C ARG A 43 7.13 4.44 5.48
N GLU A 44 6.35 3.78 6.32
CA GLU A 44 6.75 3.38 7.67
C GLU A 44 7.44 2.02 7.67
N HIS A 45 6.74 0.97 7.23
CA HIS A 45 7.28 -0.39 7.31
C HIS A 45 8.48 -0.60 6.40
N LEU A 46 8.43 -0.12 5.14
CA LEU A 46 9.59 -0.27 4.26
C LEU A 46 10.75 0.65 4.67
N ALA A 47 10.52 1.79 5.34
CA ALA A 47 11.63 2.58 5.87
C ALA A 47 12.37 1.83 6.98
N GLU A 48 11.67 1.20 7.91
CA GLU A 48 12.27 0.38 8.97
C GLU A 48 13.05 -0.81 8.38
N ILE A 49 12.44 -1.53 7.43
CA ILE A 49 13.09 -2.65 6.74
C ILE A 49 14.37 -2.16 6.02
N ARG A 50 14.29 -1.05 5.28
CA ARG A 50 15.45 -0.47 4.58
C ARG A 50 16.53 -0.01 5.56
N LEU A 51 16.16 0.50 6.72
CA LEU A 51 17.11 0.91 7.76
C LEU A 51 17.89 -0.30 8.30
N ASP A 52 17.20 -1.40 8.60
CA ASP A 52 17.86 -2.61 9.10
C ASP A 52 18.72 -3.29 8.02
N LEU A 53 18.30 -3.26 6.75
CA LEU A 53 19.12 -3.72 5.63
C LEU A 53 20.37 -2.88 5.44
N ARG A 54 20.29 -1.56 5.61
CA ARG A 54 21.45 -0.65 5.60
C ARG A 54 22.41 -0.96 6.74
N ARG A 55 21.91 -1.18 7.96
CA ARG A 55 22.72 -1.61 9.12
C ARG A 55 23.44 -2.92 8.83
N LEU A 56 22.74 -3.93 8.30
CA LEU A 56 23.35 -5.21 7.93
C LEU A 56 24.40 -5.07 6.83
N ARG A 57 24.17 -4.19 5.85
CA ARG A 57 25.16 -3.91 4.80
C ARG A 57 26.45 -3.32 5.36
N VAL A 58 26.34 -2.39 6.31
CA VAL A 58 27.51 -1.83 7.03
C VAL A 58 28.22 -2.90 7.85
N LEU A 59 27.47 -3.71 8.61
CA LEU A 59 28.05 -4.78 9.43
C LEU A 59 28.77 -5.84 8.59
N LEU A 60 28.20 -6.20 7.43
CA LEU A 60 28.79 -7.18 6.52
C LEU A 60 29.94 -6.61 5.70
N HIS A 61 30.04 -5.28 5.58
CA HIS A 61 31.12 -4.48 4.98
C HIS A 61 31.40 -4.72 3.49
N GLN A 62 31.31 -5.94 3.00
CA GLN A 62 31.49 -6.28 1.60
C GLN A 62 30.16 -6.63 0.94
N GLU A 63 29.97 -6.08 -0.25
CA GLU A 63 28.77 -6.29 -1.06
C GLU A 63 28.51 -7.78 -1.34
N ARG A 64 29.56 -8.61 -1.44
CA ARG A 64 29.40 -10.07 -1.61
C ARG A 64 28.69 -10.71 -0.42
N PHE A 65 29.09 -10.37 0.81
CA PHE A 65 28.49 -10.93 2.02
C PHE A 65 27.07 -10.42 2.22
N PHE A 66 26.79 -9.17 1.83
CA PHE A 66 25.43 -8.64 1.82
C PHE A 66 24.54 -9.37 0.81
N LYS A 67 25.04 -9.69 -0.39
CA LYS A 67 24.31 -10.51 -1.37
C LYS A 67 24.05 -11.92 -0.86
N ASP A 68 25.04 -12.56 -0.23
CA ASP A 68 24.87 -13.89 0.38
C ASP A 68 23.82 -13.87 1.49
N PHE A 69 23.80 -12.78 2.28
CA PHE A 69 22.76 -12.54 3.27
C PHE A 69 21.37 -12.42 2.63
N LEU A 70 21.19 -11.62 1.58
CA LEU A 70 19.90 -11.47 0.90
C LEU A 70 19.40 -12.81 0.34
N LEU A 71 20.30 -13.62 -0.24
CA LEU A 71 19.97 -14.96 -0.73
C LEU A 71 19.53 -15.90 0.40
N MET A 72 20.27 -15.89 1.52
CA MET A 72 19.91 -16.66 2.72
C MET A 72 18.55 -16.25 3.29
N ALA A 73 18.30 -14.94 3.35
CA ALA A 73 17.05 -14.35 3.84
C ALA A 73 15.90 -14.42 2.82
N ARG A 74 16.18 -14.87 1.59
CA ARG A 74 15.24 -14.90 0.44
C ARG A 74 14.67 -13.52 0.08
N LEU A 75 15.42 -12.47 0.34
CA LEU A 75 14.98 -11.10 0.09
C LEU A 75 15.36 -10.64 -1.33
N PRO A 76 14.44 -10.00 -2.07
CA PRO A 76 14.76 -9.43 -3.37
C PRO A 76 15.70 -8.22 -3.22
N LYS A 77 16.63 -8.02 -4.16
CA LYS A 77 17.58 -6.89 -4.10
C LYS A 77 16.89 -5.52 -4.14
N SER A 78 15.71 -5.43 -4.74
CA SER A 78 14.93 -4.19 -4.85
C SER A 78 14.56 -3.59 -3.49
N ILE A 79 14.39 -4.43 -2.45
CA ILE A 79 14.00 -3.97 -1.11
C ILE A 79 15.17 -3.30 -0.35
N ALA A 80 16.41 -3.58 -0.74
CA ALA A 80 17.60 -3.05 -0.06
C ALA A 80 17.88 -1.56 -0.40
N GLY A 81 17.18 -0.98 -1.38
CA GLY A 81 17.34 0.41 -1.78
C GLY A 81 18.65 0.72 -2.53
N GLY A 82 18.97 2.01 -2.63
CA GLY A 82 20.10 2.52 -3.43
C GLY A 82 21.50 2.09 -2.98
N GLN A 83 22.49 2.29 -3.86
CA GLN A 83 23.86 1.81 -3.66
C GLN A 83 24.72 2.64 -2.69
N SER A 84 24.24 3.78 -2.19
CA SER A 84 25.05 4.65 -1.32
C SER A 84 25.37 3.96 0.01
N TRP A 85 26.63 4.04 0.43
CA TRP A 85 27.07 3.60 1.76
C TRP A 85 26.62 4.64 2.79
N PRO A 86 25.74 4.27 3.73
CA PRO A 86 25.29 5.19 4.77
C PRO A 86 26.40 5.42 5.80
N ASP A 87 26.36 6.57 6.48
CA ASP A 87 27.25 6.83 7.61
C ASP A 87 26.93 5.85 8.76
N ALA A 88 27.94 5.07 9.16
CA ALA A 88 27.81 4.08 10.21
C ALA A 88 27.51 4.73 11.58
N ALA A 89 28.00 5.95 11.82
CA ALA A 89 27.78 6.62 13.11
C ALA A 89 26.29 6.93 13.33
N GLU A 90 25.60 7.40 12.29
CA GLU A 90 24.18 7.77 12.35
C GLU A 90 23.26 6.55 12.49
N LEU A 91 23.62 5.41 11.88
CA LEU A 91 22.77 4.22 11.85
C LEU A 91 22.69 3.45 13.18
N PHE A 92 23.71 3.59 14.04
CA PHE A 92 23.91 2.80 15.26
C PHE A 92 23.92 3.63 16.55
N THR A 93 23.52 4.91 16.51
CA THR A 93 23.44 5.82 17.68
C THR A 93 22.69 5.22 18.87
N GLU A 94 21.58 4.53 18.61
CA GLU A 94 20.72 3.94 19.65
C GLU A 94 20.95 2.43 19.86
N LEU A 95 21.78 1.80 19.02
CA LEU A 95 21.94 0.35 18.96
C LEU A 95 23.37 -0.05 19.33
N LYS A 96 23.52 -0.73 20.47
CA LYS A 96 24.81 -1.23 20.96
C LYS A 96 24.80 -2.74 21.14
N GLY A 97 25.90 -3.36 20.73
CA GLY A 97 26.13 -4.78 20.93
C GLY A 97 26.54 -5.11 22.36
N GLU A 98 26.02 -6.20 22.91
CA GLU A 98 26.37 -6.67 24.24
C GLU A 98 27.42 -7.80 24.20
N GLY A 99 28.32 -7.81 25.18
CA GLY A 99 29.29 -8.89 25.35
C GLY A 99 30.70 -8.44 25.76
N PHE A 100 31.46 -9.40 26.27
CA PHE A 100 32.79 -9.17 26.82
C PHE A 100 33.91 -8.96 25.79
N SER A 101 33.72 -9.40 24.55
CA SER A 101 34.72 -9.23 23.48
C SER A 101 34.12 -8.45 22.31
N ARG A 102 34.99 -7.75 21.55
CA ARG A 102 34.61 -7.04 20.32
C ARG A 102 33.81 -7.93 19.36
N TRP A 103 34.26 -9.17 19.15
CA TRP A 103 33.52 -10.17 18.37
C TRP A 103 32.12 -10.46 18.91
N ARG A 104 31.99 -10.68 20.24
CA ARG A 104 30.67 -10.97 20.83
C ARG A 104 29.71 -9.80 20.67
N ARG A 105 30.17 -8.57 20.92
CA ARG A 105 29.36 -7.36 20.75
C ARG A 105 28.94 -7.16 19.29
N TYR A 106 29.86 -7.33 18.34
CA TYR A 106 29.56 -7.25 16.91
C TYR A 106 28.49 -8.28 16.48
N ARG A 107 28.67 -9.54 16.90
CA ARG A 107 27.73 -10.62 16.60
C ARG A 107 26.36 -10.37 17.23
N ASP A 108 26.33 -9.92 18.47
CA ASP A 108 25.09 -9.58 19.18
C ASP A 108 24.35 -8.44 18.47
N LEU A 109 25.05 -7.36 18.11
CA LEU A 109 24.50 -6.26 17.35
C LEU A 109 23.87 -6.73 16.02
N ALA A 110 24.58 -7.57 15.27
CA ALA A 110 24.06 -8.12 14.02
C ALA A 110 22.81 -8.98 14.22
N PHE A 111 22.73 -9.76 15.30
CA PHE A 111 21.53 -10.53 15.62
C PHE A 111 20.37 -9.67 16.07
N LYS A 112 20.62 -8.58 16.82
CA LYS A 112 19.58 -7.60 17.17
C LYS A 112 18.99 -6.96 15.92
N VAL A 113 19.84 -6.54 14.97
CA VAL A 113 19.37 -5.99 13.69
C VAL A 113 18.60 -7.05 12.88
N TYR A 114 19.06 -8.30 12.84
CA TYR A 114 18.32 -9.38 12.17
C TYR A 114 16.93 -9.61 12.78
N GLN A 115 16.83 -9.62 14.10
CA GLN A 115 15.55 -9.80 14.81
C GLN A 115 14.62 -8.61 14.60
N SER A 116 15.16 -7.39 14.55
CA SER A 116 14.41 -6.19 14.18
C SER A 116 13.84 -6.32 12.77
N LEU A 117 14.68 -6.73 11.81
CA LEU A 117 14.26 -6.96 10.43
C LEU A 117 13.18 -8.06 10.32
N GLU A 118 13.33 -9.16 11.05
CA GLU A 118 12.35 -10.25 11.11
C GLU A 118 10.99 -9.72 11.60
N LYS A 119 10.97 -8.90 12.65
CA LYS A 119 9.75 -8.28 13.17
C LYS A 119 9.16 -7.27 12.19
N GLY A 120 9.98 -6.42 11.60
CA GLY A 120 9.54 -5.41 10.61
C GLY A 120 8.91 -6.07 9.38
N ILE A 121 9.49 -7.16 8.88
CA ILE A 121 8.92 -7.90 7.75
C ILE A 121 7.66 -8.67 8.16
N ALA A 122 7.59 -9.21 9.38
CA ALA A 122 6.36 -9.83 9.86
C ALA A 122 5.21 -8.81 9.97
N ALA A 123 5.47 -7.62 10.50
CA ALA A 123 4.51 -6.52 10.58
C ALA A 123 4.07 -6.06 9.19
N TYR A 124 5.03 -5.82 8.29
CA TYR A 124 4.77 -5.47 6.90
C TYR A 124 3.84 -6.49 6.22
N ARG A 125 4.12 -7.79 6.37
CA ARG A 125 3.31 -8.84 5.75
C ARG A 125 1.90 -8.93 6.35
N ALA A 126 1.75 -8.69 7.65
CA ALA A 126 0.43 -8.63 8.28
C ALA A 126 -0.39 -7.47 7.69
N THR A 127 0.18 -6.27 7.64
CA THR A 127 -0.47 -5.10 7.03
C THR A 127 -0.75 -5.30 5.54
N TRP A 128 0.13 -5.99 4.82
CA TRP A 128 -0.07 -6.31 3.40
C TRP A 128 -1.31 -7.19 3.20
N VAL A 129 -1.49 -8.22 4.04
CA VAL A 129 -2.67 -9.10 4.00
C VAL A 129 -3.94 -8.31 4.35
N ASP A 130 -3.90 -7.52 5.42
CA ASP A 130 -5.05 -6.69 5.82
C ASP A 130 -5.48 -5.72 4.70
N LEU A 131 -4.51 -5.14 3.98
CA LEU A 131 -4.77 -4.24 2.84
C LEU A 131 -5.31 -5.00 1.62
N ASP A 132 -4.86 -6.22 1.38
CA ASP A 132 -5.32 -7.06 0.26
C ASP A 132 -6.78 -7.49 0.47
N ASP A 133 -7.12 -7.84 1.71
CA ASP A 133 -8.49 -8.12 2.12
C ASP A 133 -9.38 -6.87 1.99
N GLU A 134 -8.92 -5.70 2.47
CA GLU A 134 -9.64 -4.42 2.33
C GLU A 134 -9.85 -4.05 0.85
N TYR A 135 -8.85 -4.28 0.00
CA TYR A 135 -8.95 -4.09 -1.45
C TYR A 135 -10.04 -4.99 -2.07
N ALA A 136 -10.07 -6.28 -1.70
CA ALA A 136 -11.06 -7.22 -2.21
C ALA A 136 -12.49 -6.86 -1.77
N GLU A 137 -12.65 -6.39 -0.54
CA GLU A 137 -13.94 -5.90 -0.02
C GLU A 137 -14.43 -4.66 -0.78
N ILE A 138 -13.56 -3.67 -1.01
CA ILE A 138 -13.90 -2.46 -1.77
C ILE A 138 -14.29 -2.84 -3.21
N CYS A 139 -13.55 -3.74 -3.85
CA CYS A 139 -13.87 -4.19 -5.21
C CYS A 139 -15.24 -4.88 -5.28
N THR A 140 -15.53 -5.76 -4.32
CA THR A 140 -16.84 -6.42 -4.22
C THR A 140 -17.96 -5.39 -4.04
N ARG A 141 -17.75 -4.38 -3.19
CA ARG A 141 -18.71 -3.31 -2.93
C ARG A 141 -18.97 -2.44 -4.17
N ILE A 142 -17.92 -2.15 -4.95
CA ILE A 142 -18.04 -1.44 -6.25
C ILE A 142 -18.85 -2.28 -7.25
N ASP A 143 -18.57 -3.58 -7.34
CA ASP A 143 -19.29 -4.47 -8.25
C ASP A 143 -20.77 -4.59 -7.88
N ASP A 144 -21.07 -4.73 -6.59
CA ASP A 144 -22.44 -4.75 -6.09
C ASP A 144 -23.14 -3.40 -6.26
N PHE A 145 -22.40 -2.29 -6.11
CA PHE A 145 -22.92 -0.96 -6.40
C PHE A 145 -23.33 -0.82 -7.87
N HIS A 146 -22.49 -1.28 -8.81
CA HIS A 146 -22.79 -1.26 -10.24
C HIS A 146 -23.93 -2.21 -10.64
N ARG A 147 -24.09 -3.35 -9.94
CA ARG A 147 -25.20 -4.28 -10.17
C ARG A 147 -26.53 -3.75 -9.65
N ASN A 148 -26.53 -3.17 -8.45
CA ASN A 148 -27.74 -2.70 -7.77
C ASN A 148 -28.19 -1.32 -8.28
N ASN A 149 -27.28 -0.54 -8.84
CA ASN A 149 -27.57 0.75 -9.46
C ASN A 149 -27.31 0.65 -10.96
N ASP A 150 -28.26 0.07 -11.69
CA ASP A 150 -28.28 0.19 -13.16
C ASP A 150 -28.52 1.66 -13.52
N LEU A 151 -27.44 2.41 -13.69
CA LEU A 151 -27.43 3.81 -14.07
C LEU A 151 -28.19 4.07 -15.36
N SER A 152 -28.07 3.17 -16.35
CA SER A 152 -28.83 3.25 -17.59
C SER A 152 -30.33 3.10 -17.33
N GLY A 153 -30.71 2.17 -16.46
CA GLY A 153 -32.07 2.00 -15.96
C GLY A 153 -32.59 3.24 -15.21
N ILE A 154 -31.83 3.75 -14.26
CA ILE A 154 -32.16 4.96 -13.47
C ILE A 154 -32.31 6.17 -14.39
N LEU A 155 -31.35 6.44 -15.27
CA LEU A 155 -31.40 7.57 -16.20
C LEU A 155 -32.58 7.46 -17.18
N SER A 156 -32.91 6.24 -17.62
CA SER A 156 -34.11 6.01 -18.46
C SER A 156 -35.40 6.28 -17.70
N PHE A 157 -35.50 5.82 -16.44
CA PHE A 157 -36.65 6.05 -15.56
C PHE A 157 -36.84 7.54 -15.23
N LEU A 158 -35.76 8.27 -14.95
CA LEU A 158 -35.79 9.71 -14.72
C LEU A 158 -36.30 10.48 -15.96
N ARG A 159 -35.92 10.07 -17.18
CA ARG A 159 -36.40 10.66 -18.44
C ARG A 159 -37.89 10.43 -18.67
N THR A 160 -38.45 9.32 -18.18
CA THR A 160 -39.89 9.04 -18.29
C THR A 160 -40.74 10.07 -17.53
N PHE A 161 -40.23 10.62 -16.42
CA PHE A 161 -40.90 11.73 -15.71
C PHE A 161 -40.75 13.09 -16.41
N ASP A 162 -39.67 13.32 -17.16
CA ASP A 162 -39.50 14.56 -17.95
C ASP A 162 -40.35 14.54 -19.23
N SER A 163 -40.92 13.39 -19.59
CA SER A 163 -41.69 13.20 -20.82
C SER A 163 -43.01 13.97 -20.83
N SER A 164 -43.58 14.30 -19.67
CA SER A 164 -44.79 15.14 -19.57
C SER A 164 -44.51 16.64 -19.75
N ASP A 165 -43.25 17.07 -19.71
CA ASP A 165 -42.81 18.47 -19.92
C ASP A 165 -42.12 18.69 -21.29
N THR A 166 -42.21 17.70 -22.21
CA THR A 166 -41.56 17.76 -23.53
C THR A 166 -42.09 18.86 -24.46
N GLU A 167 -43.21 19.50 -24.12
CA GLU A 167 -43.70 20.70 -24.82
C GLU A 167 -43.10 22.00 -24.25
N ARG A 168 -42.69 22.04 -22.98
CA ARG A 168 -42.12 23.24 -22.33
C ARG A 168 -40.59 23.31 -22.39
N LEU A 169 -39.89 22.18 -22.44
CA LEU A 169 -38.43 22.13 -22.55
C LEU A 169 -37.88 22.40 -23.97
N LYS A 170 -38.73 22.34 -25.01
CA LYS A 170 -38.34 22.69 -26.39
C LYS A 170 -37.96 24.17 -26.56
N PHE A 171 -38.40 25.05 -25.65
CA PHE A 171 -38.08 26.48 -25.70
C PHE A 171 -36.79 26.87 -24.97
N LEU A 172 -36.18 25.96 -24.20
CA LEU A 172 -34.93 26.22 -23.47
C LEU A 172 -33.70 25.54 -24.08
N HIS A 173 -33.88 24.64 -25.06
CA HIS A 173 -32.81 23.92 -25.76
C HIS A 173 -32.59 24.39 -27.20
N ALA A 174 -32.51 25.70 -27.42
CA ALA A 174 -32.11 26.23 -28.72
C ALA A 174 -30.60 26.16 -29.01
N ASP A 175 -29.74 25.93 -28.00
CA ASP A 175 -28.26 26.04 -28.19
C ASP A 175 -27.42 24.97 -27.48
N SER A 176 -27.96 23.78 -27.18
CA SER A 176 -27.14 22.70 -26.63
C SER A 176 -27.20 21.49 -27.54
N ALA A 177 -26.16 21.35 -28.38
CA ALA A 177 -25.92 20.16 -29.16
C ALA A 177 -26.11 18.90 -28.29
N PRO A 178 -26.82 17.87 -28.79
CA PRO A 178 -27.07 16.65 -28.02
C PRO A 178 -25.74 15.95 -27.77
N ARG A 179 -25.19 16.13 -26.56
CA ARG A 179 -24.05 15.32 -26.10
C ARG A 179 -24.53 13.87 -26.02
N PRO A 180 -23.83 12.90 -26.63
CA PRO A 180 -24.26 11.52 -26.61
C PRO A 180 -24.33 11.03 -25.16
N ALA A 181 -25.50 10.52 -24.77
CA ALA A 181 -25.80 10.06 -23.42
C ALA A 181 -24.85 8.96 -22.89
N GLY A 182 -24.01 8.37 -23.75
CA GLY A 182 -23.03 7.35 -23.37
C GLY A 182 -21.86 7.85 -22.51
N ASN A 183 -21.55 9.16 -22.51
CA ASN A 183 -20.42 9.67 -21.72
C ASN A 183 -20.75 9.85 -20.24
N LEU A 184 -21.98 10.23 -19.91
CA LEU A 184 -22.37 10.51 -18.51
C LEU A 184 -22.36 9.23 -17.66
N ASP A 185 -22.76 8.10 -18.26
CA ASP A 185 -22.78 6.80 -17.58
C ASP A 185 -21.37 6.32 -17.23
N GLN A 186 -20.40 6.55 -18.13
CA GLN A 186 -18.98 6.27 -17.87
C GLN A 186 -18.37 7.21 -16.83
N GLU A 187 -18.71 8.51 -16.86
CA GLU A 187 -18.24 9.48 -15.86
C GLU A 187 -18.81 9.23 -14.45
N LEU A 188 -19.97 8.58 -14.37
CA LEU A 188 -20.63 8.28 -13.09
C LEU A 188 -20.18 6.98 -12.44
N ARG A 189 -19.48 6.09 -13.17
CA ARG A 189 -18.95 4.84 -12.65
C ARG A 189 -17.75 5.06 -11.74
N ILE A 190 -17.68 4.26 -10.67
CA ILE A 190 -16.57 4.28 -9.74
C ILE A 190 -15.53 3.26 -10.23
N PRO A 191 -14.30 3.68 -10.56
CA PRO A 191 -13.26 2.74 -10.95
C PRO A 191 -12.76 1.94 -9.74
N HIS A 192 -12.34 0.70 -9.97
CA HIS A 192 -11.62 -0.06 -8.94
C HIS A 192 -10.32 0.66 -8.55
N PRO A 193 -9.96 0.70 -7.25
CA PRO A 193 -8.70 1.26 -6.82
C PRO A 193 -7.51 0.42 -7.31
N ARG A 194 -6.29 0.94 -7.14
CA ARG A 194 -5.08 0.17 -7.46
C ARG A 194 -4.88 -0.97 -6.46
N PRO A 195 -4.48 -2.17 -6.93
CA PRO A 195 -4.20 -3.30 -6.05
C PRO A 195 -2.97 -3.02 -5.18
N VAL A 196 -2.88 -3.74 -4.06
CA VAL A 196 -1.78 -3.61 -3.09
C VAL A 196 -0.42 -3.87 -3.77
N THR A 197 -0.37 -4.86 -4.66
CA THR A 197 0.83 -5.30 -5.40
C THR A 197 1.47 -4.23 -6.29
N ASP A 198 0.71 -3.22 -6.73
CA ASP A 198 1.23 -2.14 -7.57
C ASP A 198 2.12 -1.17 -6.79
N ILE A 199 1.88 -1.03 -5.48
CA ILE A 199 2.56 -0.07 -4.62
C ILE A 199 3.48 -0.78 -3.64
N LEU A 200 3.00 -1.86 -3.01
CA LEU A 200 3.74 -2.63 -2.02
C LEU A 200 4.23 -3.95 -2.63
N PRO A 201 5.55 -4.18 -2.71
CA PRO A 201 6.09 -5.43 -3.25
C PRO A 201 5.72 -6.62 -2.35
N ASP A 202 5.42 -7.77 -2.95
CA ASP A 202 5.31 -9.01 -2.19
C ASP A 202 6.69 -9.44 -1.66
N VAL A 203 6.81 -9.57 -0.34
CA VAL A 203 8.04 -9.91 0.36
C VAL A 203 7.85 -11.23 1.11
N PRO A 204 8.69 -12.24 0.87
CA PRO A 204 8.58 -13.51 1.57
C PRO A 204 8.91 -13.36 3.06
N ALA A 205 8.37 -14.25 3.88
CA ALA A 205 8.72 -14.34 5.28
C ALA A 205 10.22 -14.60 5.48
N LEU A 206 10.83 -13.90 6.43
CA LEU A 206 12.19 -14.20 6.82
C LEU A 206 12.28 -15.54 7.56
N PRO A 207 13.32 -16.34 7.30
CA PRO A 207 13.57 -17.52 8.11
C PRO A 207 13.90 -17.09 9.54
N PRO A 208 13.38 -17.76 10.58
CA PRO A 208 13.63 -17.37 11.96
C PRO A 208 15.11 -17.52 12.30
N LEU A 209 15.63 -16.64 13.16
CA LEU A 209 17.06 -16.60 13.49
C LEU A 209 17.61 -17.98 13.89
N LYS A 210 16.81 -18.81 14.57
CA LYS A 210 17.20 -20.17 14.98
C LYS A 210 17.64 -21.07 13.81
N GLN A 211 17.03 -20.92 12.64
CA GLN A 211 17.33 -21.71 11.44
C GLN A 211 18.59 -21.20 10.72
N VAL A 212 18.78 -19.88 10.68
CA VAL A 212 19.89 -19.26 9.96
C VAL A 212 21.10 -18.93 10.84
N LYS A 213 21.01 -19.12 12.16
CA LYS A 213 22.03 -18.70 13.13
C LYS A 213 23.45 -19.11 12.75
N THR A 214 23.61 -20.36 12.31
CA THR A 214 24.92 -20.93 11.94
C THR A 214 25.46 -20.29 10.66
N LEU A 215 24.62 -20.16 9.63
CA LEU A 215 24.97 -19.52 8.36
C LEU A 215 25.32 -18.04 8.57
N MET A 216 24.47 -17.32 9.30
CA MET A 216 24.68 -15.92 9.64
C MET A 216 25.95 -15.71 10.46
N SER A 217 26.22 -16.59 11.44
CA SER A 217 27.48 -16.54 12.20
C SER A 217 28.71 -16.74 11.32
N GLY A 218 28.63 -17.61 10.30
CA GLY A 218 29.70 -17.82 9.32
C GLY A 218 29.96 -16.59 8.45
N LEU A 219 28.89 -15.94 7.96
CA LEU A 219 28.99 -14.67 7.23
C LEU A 219 29.59 -13.57 8.11
N LEU A 220 29.08 -13.41 9.33
CA LEU A 220 29.57 -12.41 10.29
C LEU A 220 31.05 -12.63 10.64
N LYS A 221 31.48 -13.88 10.82
CA LYS A 221 32.89 -14.18 11.11
C LYS A 221 33.79 -13.80 9.93
N SER A 222 33.32 -14.07 8.72
CA SER A 222 34.04 -13.73 7.48
C SER A 222 34.11 -12.21 7.27
N ALA A 223 33.02 -11.50 7.57
CA ALA A 223 32.97 -10.04 7.53
C ALA A 223 33.84 -9.39 8.60
N TYR A 224 33.84 -9.93 9.84
CA TYR A 224 34.62 -9.40 10.97
C TYR A 224 36.13 -9.34 10.68
N ALA A 225 36.68 -10.28 9.90
CA ALA A 225 38.10 -10.26 9.51
C ALA A 225 38.49 -8.99 8.72
N PHE A 226 37.56 -8.36 8.00
CA PHE A 226 37.80 -7.11 7.28
C PHE A 226 37.67 -5.87 8.15
N HIS A 227 37.04 -6.01 9.31
CA HIS A 227 36.92 -4.94 10.30
C HIS A 227 38.13 -4.85 11.25
N ASP A 228 38.97 -5.88 11.33
CA ASP A 228 40.25 -5.85 12.07
C ASP A 228 41.35 -5.06 11.33
N SER A 229 41.08 -4.54 10.13
CA SER A 229 41.99 -3.65 9.40
C SER A 229 41.92 -2.21 9.95
N PRO A 230 43.03 -1.48 10.07
CA PRO A 230 43.10 -0.17 10.75
C PRO A 230 42.29 0.97 10.10
N GLN A 231 41.56 0.70 9.02
CA GLN A 231 40.79 1.69 8.26
C GLN A 231 39.28 1.62 8.55
N THR A 232 38.80 0.65 9.33
CA THR A 232 37.36 0.41 9.50
C THR A 232 36.95 0.54 10.97
N ILE A 233 36.15 1.56 11.30
CA ILE A 233 35.63 1.75 12.66
C ILE A 233 34.38 0.88 12.82
N LEU A 234 34.50 -0.20 13.59
CA LEU A 234 33.35 -0.99 14.04
C LEU A 234 32.47 -0.15 14.97
N PRO A 235 31.14 -0.05 14.72
CA PRO A 235 30.20 0.62 15.61
C PRO A 235 29.85 -0.28 16.82
N VAL A 236 30.87 -0.69 17.60
CA VAL A 236 30.78 -1.78 18.60
C VAL A 236 31.43 -1.48 19.94
#